data_AF-A0A9E3SIV4-F1
#
_entry.id   AF-A0A9E3SIV4-F1
#
_cell.length_a   1.000
_cell.length_b   1.000
_cell.length_c   1.000
_cell.angle_alpha   90.00
_cell.angle_beta   90.00
_cell.angle_gamma   90.00
#
_symmetry.space_group_name_H-M   'P 1'
#
loop_
_entity.id
_entity.type
_entity.pdbx_description
1 polymer ?
#
loop_
_entity_poly.entity_id
_entity_poly.type
_entity_poly.pdbx_seq_one_letter_code
_entity_poly.pdbx_strand_id
1 'polypeptide(L)'
;AEDHRPERGWKVPPAASHRARFEGGARPVWLLNRPQRLVAGAEGPTLQGKLEILAGPERIETGWWDGEPVSRDYFVAANPGGEAVWIYRERRDPGAWYLHGVFA
;
A
#
# COMPACT_ATOMS: atom_id res chain seq x y z
N ALA A 1 21.09 43.82 -8.31
CA ALA A 1 21.94 42.69 -7.87
C ALA A 1 21.03 41.76 -7.09
N GLU A 2 20.44 40.78 -7.76
CA GLU A 2 19.45 39.88 -7.18
C GLU A 2 20.18 38.67 -6.58
N ASP A 3 20.02 38.48 -5.27
CA ASP A 3 20.67 37.46 -4.47
C ASP A 3 19.90 36.13 -4.65
N HIS A 4 20.49 35.20 -5.42
CA HIS A 4 19.94 33.87 -5.71
C HIS A 4 20.46 32.81 -4.74
N ARG A 5 20.13 32.92 -3.44
CA ARG A 5 20.52 31.91 -2.45
C ARG A 5 19.40 30.89 -2.16
N PRO A 6 19.60 29.58 -2.44
CA PRO A 6 18.56 28.53 -2.36
C PRO A 6 18.26 28.02 -0.93
N GLU A 7 18.82 28.65 0.10
CA GLU A 7 18.96 28.05 1.43
C GLU A 7 17.79 28.30 2.42
N ARG A 8 16.62 28.76 1.95
CA ARG A 8 15.42 28.97 2.82
C ARG A 8 14.07 28.60 2.20
N GLY A 9 14.04 27.68 1.23
CA GLY A 9 12.85 27.45 0.39
C GLY A 9 12.05 26.17 0.61
N TRP A 10 12.53 25.15 1.33
CA TRP A 10 11.78 23.90 1.50
C TRP A 10 11.12 23.83 2.88
N LYS A 11 9.97 24.50 3.01
CA LYS A 11 8.99 24.07 4.01
C LYS A 11 8.40 22.78 3.46
N VAL A 12 8.83 21.64 4.00
CA VAL A 12 8.08 20.39 3.86
C VAL A 12 6.65 20.72 4.33
N PRO A 13 5.60 20.66 3.50
CA PRO A 13 4.25 20.81 4.00
C PRO A 13 4.06 19.73 5.08
N PRO A 14 3.47 20.05 6.25
CA PRO A 14 3.23 19.05 7.27
C PRO A 14 2.34 17.99 6.66
N ALA A 15 2.91 16.81 6.38
CA ALA A 15 2.23 15.69 5.73
C ALA A 15 1.35 16.12 4.54
N ALA A 16 1.96 16.31 3.35
CA ALA A 16 1.26 15.82 2.17
C ALA A 16 0.82 14.40 2.54
N SER A 17 -0.50 14.21 2.69
CA SER A 17 -1.06 13.16 3.53
C SER A 17 -0.45 11.83 3.10
N HIS A 18 -0.20 10.90 4.02
CA HIS A 18 0.33 9.57 3.68
C HIS A 18 -0.45 8.89 2.53
N ARG A 19 -1.67 9.34 2.26
CA ARG A 19 -2.47 9.06 1.07
C ARG A 19 -1.90 9.62 -0.24
N ALA A 20 -1.65 10.93 -0.33
CA ALA A 20 -1.21 11.63 -1.55
C ALA A 20 0.09 11.07 -2.14
N ARG A 21 1.01 10.57 -1.30
CA ARG A 21 2.24 9.90 -1.74
C ARG A 21 2.01 8.54 -2.43
N PHE A 22 0.82 7.95 -2.26
CA PHE A 22 0.46 6.65 -2.83
C PHE A 22 -0.67 6.74 -3.86
N GLU A 23 -1.24 7.93 -4.06
CA GLU A 23 -2.18 8.20 -5.14
C GLU A 23 -1.48 8.01 -6.49
N GLY A 24 -2.05 7.18 -7.35
CA GLY A 24 -1.49 6.90 -8.70
C GLY A 24 -0.73 5.57 -8.85
N GLY A 25 -0.85 4.63 -7.92
CA GLY A 25 -0.30 3.28 -8.09
C GLY A 25 1.16 3.14 -7.66
N ALA A 26 1.52 3.76 -6.54
CA ALA A 26 2.84 3.61 -5.95
C ALA A 26 3.19 2.13 -5.77
N ARG A 27 4.40 1.77 -6.20
CA ARG A 27 4.94 0.41 -6.09
C ARG A 27 5.84 0.32 -4.86
N PRO A 28 5.75 -0.76 -4.07
CA PRO A 28 6.64 -0.94 -2.93
C PRO A 28 8.09 -1.12 -3.41
N VAL A 29 9.04 -0.70 -2.57
CA VAL A 29 10.48 -0.87 -2.83
C VAL A 29 10.93 -2.31 -2.59
N TRP A 30 10.18 -3.06 -1.77
CA TRP A 30 10.47 -4.44 -1.45
C TRP A 30 9.21 -5.30 -1.55
N LEU A 31 9.31 -6.42 -2.26
CA LEU A 31 8.26 -7.43 -2.38
C LEU A 31 8.67 -8.70 -1.62
N LEU A 32 7.72 -9.27 -0.89
CA LEU A 32 7.88 -10.58 -0.29
C LEU A 32 7.81 -11.64 -1.40
N ASN A 33 8.79 -12.56 -1.41
CA ASN A 33 8.81 -13.68 -2.35
C ASN A 33 7.58 -14.59 -2.24
N ARG A 34 6.97 -14.64 -1.05
CA ARG A 34 5.66 -15.28 -0.82
C ARG A 34 4.78 -14.31 -0.04
N PRO A 35 3.59 -13.97 -0.54
CA PRO A 35 2.65 -13.15 0.22
C PRO A 35 2.31 -13.81 1.56
N GLN A 36 2.36 -13.02 2.63
CA GLN A 36 2.07 -13.49 3.98
C GLN A 36 0.60 -13.23 4.30
N ARG A 37 -0.15 -14.26 4.68
CA ARG A 37 -1.55 -14.10 5.09
C ARG A 37 -1.63 -13.24 6.36
N LEU A 38 -2.51 -12.24 6.35
CA LEU A 38 -2.80 -11.38 7.48
C LEU A 38 -3.97 -11.95 8.28
N VAL A 39 -3.96 -11.67 9.60
CA VAL A 39 -5.10 -11.94 10.45
C VAL A 39 -6.14 -10.86 10.18
N ALA A 40 -7.34 -11.27 9.77
CA ALA A 40 -8.48 -10.38 9.60
C ALA A 40 -9.41 -10.50 10.80
N GLY A 41 -9.63 -9.40 11.52
CA GLY A 41 -10.65 -9.28 12.56
C GLY A 41 -11.93 -8.65 12.00
N ALA A 42 -12.92 -8.41 12.86
CA ALA A 42 -14.17 -7.73 12.49
C ALA A 42 -13.95 -6.34 11.88
N GLU A 43 -12.83 -5.69 12.23
CA GLU A 43 -12.48 -4.35 11.76
C GLU A 43 -11.55 -4.33 10.53
N GLY A 44 -11.18 -5.50 9.98
CA GLY A 44 -10.32 -5.61 8.80
C GLY A 44 -8.96 -6.30 9.06
N PRO A 45 -8.01 -6.19 8.11
CA PRO A 45 -6.70 -6.82 8.23
C PRO A 45 -5.85 -6.15 9.30
N THR A 46 -5.06 -6.95 10.00
CA THR A 46 -4.18 -6.50 11.08
C THR A 46 -2.73 -6.88 10.80
N LEU A 47 -1.84 -5.95 11.11
CA LEU A 47 -0.39 -6.14 11.10
C LEU A 47 0.18 -5.25 12.20
N GLN A 48 0.57 -5.85 13.33
CA GLN A 48 0.98 -5.10 14.54
C GLN A 48 -0.10 -4.09 15.02
N GLY A 49 -1.37 -4.40 14.75
CA GLY A 49 -2.51 -3.52 15.01
C GLY A 49 -3.42 -3.40 13.79
N LYS A 50 -4.50 -2.61 13.91
CA LYS A 50 -5.43 -2.36 12.82
C LYS A 50 -4.73 -1.57 11.70
N LEU A 51 -4.86 -2.05 10.47
CA LEU A 51 -4.35 -1.35 9.31
C LEU A 51 -5.32 -0.25 8.86
N GLU A 52 -4.80 0.95 8.62
CA GLU A 52 -5.52 2.05 7.97
C GLU A 52 -5.26 2.03 6.47
N ILE A 53 -6.31 2.00 5.64
CA ILE A 53 -6.17 2.06 4.18
C ILE A 53 -5.83 3.49 3.75
N LEU A 54 -4.68 3.63 3.10
CA LEU A 54 -4.15 4.89 2.58
C LEU A 54 -4.50 5.09 1.09
N ALA A 55 -4.43 4.03 0.28
CA ALA A 55 -4.73 4.08 -1.15
C ALA A 55 -5.26 2.74 -1.70
N GLY A 56 -5.95 2.78 -2.84
CA GLY A 56 -6.54 1.62 -3.52
C GLY A 56 -8.08 1.60 -3.50
N PRO A 57 -8.70 0.56 -4.09
CA PRO A 57 -8.06 -0.62 -4.67
C PRO A 57 -7.40 -0.35 -6.03
N GLU A 58 -6.17 -0.83 -6.21
CA GLU A 58 -5.57 -1.07 -7.53
C GLU A 58 -5.84 -2.52 -7.92
N ARG A 59 -6.47 -2.72 -9.08
CA ARG A 59 -6.82 -4.06 -9.55
C ARG A 59 -5.74 -4.60 -10.46
N ILE A 60 -5.26 -5.79 -10.12
CA ILE A 60 -4.36 -6.56 -10.97
C ILE A 60 -5.05 -7.86 -11.35
N GLU A 61 -5.26 -8.03 -12.66
CA GLU A 61 -5.81 -9.23 -13.27
C GLU A 61 -4.74 -9.88 -14.13
N THR A 62 -4.32 -11.07 -13.76
CA THR A 62 -3.34 -11.88 -14.51
C THR A 62 -3.91 -13.27 -14.77
N GLY A 63 -3.33 -13.98 -15.74
CA GLY A 63 -3.73 -15.38 -16.01
C GLY A 63 -5.01 -15.55 -16.83
N TRP A 64 -5.50 -14.51 -17.54
CA TRP A 64 -6.61 -14.66 -18.48
C TRP A 64 -6.26 -15.54 -19.70
N TRP A 65 -4.97 -15.79 -19.96
CA TRP A 65 -4.47 -16.68 -21.01
C TRP A 65 -3.96 -18.04 -20.49
N ASP A 66 -3.72 -18.19 -19.17
CA ASP A 66 -3.09 -19.39 -18.56
C ASP A 66 -4.08 -20.24 -17.75
N GLY A 67 -5.38 -19.89 -17.80
CA GLY A 67 -6.46 -20.67 -17.17
C GLY A 67 -6.64 -20.46 -15.65
N GLU A 68 -5.68 -19.79 -14.99
CA GLU A 68 -5.76 -19.39 -13.58
C GLU A 68 -6.00 -17.88 -13.47
N PRO A 69 -7.26 -17.40 -13.57
CA PRO A 69 -7.54 -15.98 -13.47
C PRO A 69 -7.28 -15.51 -12.03
N VAL A 70 -6.14 -14.85 -11.85
CA VAL A 70 -5.78 -14.19 -10.60
C VAL A 70 -6.40 -12.81 -10.65
N SER A 71 -7.31 -12.54 -9.72
CA SER A 71 -7.92 -11.22 -9.57
C SER A 71 -7.72 -10.72 -8.14
N ARG A 72 -6.79 -9.79 -7.99
CA ARG A 72 -6.39 -9.22 -6.70
C ARG A 72 -6.68 -7.74 -6.67
N ASP A 73 -7.30 -7.30 -5.58
CA ASP A 73 -7.43 -5.89 -5.26
C ASP A 73 -6.30 -5.54 -4.28
N TYR A 74 -5.35 -4.72 -4.73
CA TYR A 74 -4.21 -4.23 -3.95
C TYR A 74 -4.53 -2.89 -3.28
N PHE A 75 -4.00 -2.70 -2.08
CA PHE A 75 -4.15 -1.50 -1.27
C PHE A 75 -2.81 -1.13 -0.65
N VAL A 76 -2.60 0.17 -0.45
CA VAL A 76 -1.56 0.64 0.46
C VAL A 76 -2.21 0.90 1.81
N ALA A 77 -1.66 0.32 2.86
CA ALA A 77 -2.15 0.49 4.21
C ALA A 77 -1.02 0.92 5.14
N ALA A 78 -1.34 1.58 6.26
CA ALA A 78 -0.38 1.85 7.33
C ALA A 78 -0.76 1.11 8.60
N ASN A 79 0.25 0.60 9.30
CA ASN A 79 0.07 0.11 10.67
C ASN A 79 0.08 1.28 11.67
N PRO A 80 -0.27 1.05 12.95
CA PRO A 80 -0.22 2.12 13.97
C PRO A 80 1.19 2.71 14.20
N GLY A 81 2.25 2.02 13.78
CA GLY A 81 3.63 2.50 13.79
C GLY A 81 3.97 3.47 12.65
N GLY A 82 3.06 3.66 11.68
CA GLY A 82 3.26 4.52 10.50
C GLY A 82 3.95 3.82 9.32
N GLU A 83 4.27 2.53 9.44
CA GLU A 83 4.87 1.75 8.36
C GLU A 83 3.83 1.50 7.27
N ALA A 84 4.15 1.89 6.03
CA ALA A 84 3.29 1.65 4.91
C ALA A 84 3.59 0.30 4.24
N VAL A 85 2.53 -0.46 4.02
CA VAL A 85 2.57 -1.82 3.52
C VAL A 85 1.65 -1.98 2.32
N TRP A 86 2.05 -2.86 1.41
CA TRP A 86 1.28 -3.23 0.24
C TRP A 86 0.55 -4.54 0.51
N ILE A 87 -0.76 -4.46 0.64
CA ILE A 87 -1.62 -5.60 0.96
C ILE A 87 -2.57 -5.88 -0.20
N TYR A 88 -3.07 -7.10 -0.30
CA TYR A 88 -4.14 -7.43 -1.23
C TYR A 88 -5.15 -8.38 -0.62
N ARG A 89 -6.32 -8.45 -1.25
CA ARG A 89 -7.27 -9.54 -1.06
C ARG A 89 -7.58 -10.19 -2.40
N GLU A 90 -7.87 -11.48 -2.38
CA GLU A 90 -8.33 -12.19 -3.57
C GLU A 90 -9.84 -12.00 -3.72
N ARG A 91 -10.34 -11.79 -4.93
CA ARG A 91 -11.79 -11.59 -5.13
C ARG A 91 -12.62 -12.86 -4.97
N ARG A 92 -11.99 -14.03 -5.13
CA ARG A 92 -12.63 -15.34 -4.88
C ARG A 92 -12.81 -15.63 -3.39
N ASP A 93 -11.93 -15.08 -2.54
CA ASP A 93 -12.04 -15.15 -1.08
C ASP A 93 -11.74 -13.76 -0.46
N PRO A 94 -12.74 -12.86 -0.43
CA PRO A 94 -12.54 -11.49 0.04
C PRO A 94 -12.23 -11.39 1.54
N GLY A 95 -12.35 -12.50 2.30
CA GLY A 95 -11.97 -12.58 3.71
C GLY A 95 -10.47 -12.79 3.92
N ALA A 96 -9.75 -13.25 2.91
CA ALA A 96 -8.32 -13.50 2.98
C ALA A 96 -7.51 -12.27 2.53
N TRP A 97 -6.82 -11.67 3.48
CA TRP A 97 -5.87 -10.57 3.26
C TRP A 97 -4.44 -11.08 3.28
N TYR A 98 -3.59 -10.46 2.46
CA TYR A 98 -2.19 -10.84 2.32
C TYR A 98 -1.30 -9.60 2.27
N LEU A 99 -0.16 -9.66 2.95
CA LEU A 99 0.95 -8.72 2.84
C LEU A 99 1.86 -9.16 1.68
N HIS A 100 2.13 -8.25 0.75
CA HIS A 100 2.96 -8.52 -0.42
C HIS A 100 4.21 -7.63 -0.50
N GLY A 101 4.21 -6.45 0.12
CA GLY A 101 5.38 -5.58 0.10
C GLY A 101 5.36 -4.51 1.16
N VAL A 102 6.48 -3.79 1.28
CA VAL A 102 6.65 -2.65 2.20
C VAL A 102 7.18 -1.44 1.44
N PHE A 103 6.73 -0.26 1.85
CA PHE A 103 7.23 1.02 1.36
C PHE A 103 8.23 1.54 2.41
N ALA A 104 9.49 1.74 2.02
CA ALA A 104 10.53 2.30 2.90
C ALA A 104 10.34 3.80 3.15
#